data_AF-A0A5H2YET8-F1
#
_entry.id   AF-A0A5H2YET8-F1
#
_cell.length_a   1.000
_cell.length_b   1.000
_cell.length_c   1.000
_cell.angle_alpha   90.00
_cell.angle_beta   90.00
_cell.angle_gamma   90.00
#
_symmetry.space_group_name_H-M   'P 1'
#
loop_
_entity.id
_entity.type
_entity.pdbx_description
1 polymer ?
#
loop_
_entity_poly.entity_id
_entity_poly.type
_entity_poly.pdbx_seq_one_letter_code
_entity_poly.pdbx_strand_id
1 'polypeptide(L)'
;MPAMPTPDPGAVRQHRLDDSSPARRAALAVVPTNPAQKPSGFTAADKALIRKVHGYMAPLQLLGILNERLICDQGGSAVLYTIDQLKAEIASVTTAVPSSGNDWGTLRKLLAKARREGVLDQINEQVINDFAVVYSLNQKQVMTLKDILLNGEDA
;
A
#
# COMPACT_ATOMS: atom_id res chain seq x y z
N MET A 1 72.59 5.48 -11.29
CA MET A 1 71.56 6.51 -11.53
C MET A 1 71.60 6.84 -13.02
N PRO A 2 70.66 6.28 -13.81
CA PRO A 2 69.71 7.14 -14.51
C PRO A 2 68.26 6.63 -14.49
N ALA A 3 67.34 7.55 -14.79
CA ALA A 3 65.92 7.53 -14.52
C ALA A 3 65.08 6.57 -15.37
N MET A 4 64.01 6.02 -14.76
CA MET A 4 62.93 5.31 -15.45
C MET A 4 62.08 6.29 -16.29
N PRO A 5 61.74 5.96 -17.54
CA PRO A 5 60.75 6.69 -18.31
C PRO A 5 59.32 6.26 -17.92
N THR A 6 58.49 7.25 -17.62
CA THR A 6 57.05 7.20 -17.31
C THR A 6 56.23 6.73 -18.52
N PRO A 7 55.22 5.85 -18.37
CA PRO A 7 54.34 5.46 -19.48
C PRO A 7 53.19 6.45 -19.70
N ASP A 8 52.95 6.77 -20.97
CA ASP A 8 51.87 7.61 -21.51
C ASP A 8 50.49 6.91 -21.41
N PRO A 9 49.43 7.57 -20.92
CA PRO A 9 48.09 7.00 -20.85
C PRO A 9 47.28 7.31 -22.12
N GLY A 10 47.30 6.42 -23.12
CA GLY A 10 46.66 6.74 -24.41
C GLY A 10 46.22 5.61 -25.33
N ALA A 11 46.04 4.37 -24.86
CA ALA A 11 45.63 3.26 -25.73
C ALA A 11 44.37 2.54 -25.22
N VAL A 12 43.21 3.19 -25.33
CA VAL A 12 41.91 2.52 -25.15
C VAL A 12 41.51 1.91 -26.49
N ARG A 13 41.53 0.58 -26.55
CA ARG A 13 41.06 -0.23 -27.70
C ARG A 13 39.57 0.02 -27.93
N GLN A 14 39.22 0.56 -29.10
CA GLN A 14 37.84 0.73 -29.54
C GLN A 14 37.22 -0.63 -29.88
N HIS A 15 36.22 -1.03 -29.11
CA HIS A 15 35.40 -2.20 -29.41
C HIS A 15 34.26 -1.75 -30.34
N ARG A 16 34.38 -2.11 -31.62
CA ARG A 16 33.39 -1.88 -32.67
C ARG A 16 32.19 -2.80 -32.40
N LEU A 17 31.06 -2.24 -31.95
CA LEU A 17 29.79 -2.95 -31.97
C LEU A 17 29.15 -2.76 -33.34
N ASP A 18 28.88 -3.90 -33.96
CA ASP A 18 28.29 -4.07 -35.27
C ASP A 18 26.89 -3.45 -35.36
N ASP A 19 26.66 -2.84 -36.51
CA ASP A 19 25.44 -2.22 -36.98
C ASP A 19 24.40 -3.30 -37.28
N SER A 20 23.26 -3.26 -36.60
CA SER A 20 22.07 -4.03 -36.98
C SER A 20 20.83 -3.26 -36.57
N SER A 21 20.40 -2.38 -37.46
CA SER A 21 19.02 -1.90 -37.55
C SER A 21 18.50 -2.32 -38.93
N PRO A 22 17.25 -2.83 -39.05
CA PRO A 22 16.15 -1.88 -38.98
C PRO A 22 14.80 -2.44 -38.50
N ALA A 23 13.83 -1.52 -38.41
CA ALA A 23 12.39 -1.72 -38.54
C ALA A 23 11.55 -1.80 -37.25
N ARG A 24 11.02 -0.63 -36.90
CA ARG A 24 9.57 -0.36 -36.89
C ARG A 24 8.69 -1.55 -36.47
N ARG A 25 8.32 -1.56 -35.21
CA ARG A 25 7.00 -1.06 -34.77
C ARG A 25 6.97 -1.21 -33.26
N ALA A 26 6.83 -0.07 -32.60
CA ALA A 26 6.18 -0.01 -31.30
C ALA A 26 4.87 -0.80 -31.42
N ALA A 27 4.87 -2.05 -30.96
CA ALA A 27 3.67 -2.61 -30.41
C ALA A 27 3.40 -1.73 -29.20
N LEU A 28 2.48 -0.78 -29.37
CA LEU A 28 1.72 -0.27 -28.25
C LEU A 28 1.32 -1.51 -27.47
N ALA A 29 1.98 -1.74 -26.32
CA ALA A 29 1.30 -2.41 -25.24
C ALA A 29 0.07 -1.53 -25.02
N VAL A 30 -1.04 -1.96 -25.60
CA VAL A 30 -2.37 -1.52 -25.23
C VAL A 30 -2.40 -1.78 -23.74
N VAL A 31 -2.09 -0.72 -22.98
CA VAL A 31 -2.52 -0.61 -21.60
C VAL A 31 -3.98 -0.97 -21.68
N PRO A 32 -4.45 -2.02 -20.97
CA PRO A 32 -5.88 -2.18 -20.83
C PRO A 32 -6.36 -0.91 -20.13
N THR A 33 -6.87 0.03 -20.92
CA THR A 33 -7.70 1.12 -20.45
C THR A 33 -8.90 0.42 -19.87
N ASN A 34 -8.83 0.12 -18.57
CA ASN A 34 -9.95 -0.45 -17.85
C ASN A 34 -11.11 0.53 -18.04
N PRO A 35 -12.12 0.18 -18.85
CA PRO A 35 -13.20 1.10 -19.14
C PRO A 35 -14.05 1.14 -17.87
N ALA A 36 -14.29 2.36 -17.38
CA ALA A 36 -15.05 2.68 -16.16
C ALA A 36 -14.30 2.54 -14.84
N GLN A 37 -13.21 3.30 -14.66
CA GLN A 37 -12.81 3.70 -13.31
C GLN A 37 -13.78 4.78 -12.82
N LYS A 38 -14.96 4.33 -12.39
CA LYS A 38 -15.87 5.11 -11.54
C LYS A 38 -15.02 5.66 -10.39
N PRO A 39 -15.15 6.94 -9.99
CA PRO A 39 -14.38 7.47 -8.87
C PRO A 39 -14.54 6.49 -7.70
N SER A 40 -13.44 5.85 -7.32
CA SER A 40 -13.44 4.82 -6.29
C SER A 40 -14.03 5.49 -5.06
N GLY A 41 -15.16 5.01 -4.56
CA GLY A 41 -15.70 5.53 -3.30
C GLY A 41 -14.66 5.37 -2.20
N PHE A 42 -14.78 6.16 -1.13
CA PHE A 42 -13.87 6.07 0.01
C PHE A 42 -13.67 4.61 0.45
N THR A 43 -12.41 4.21 0.60
CA THR A 43 -12.09 2.86 1.10
C THR A 43 -12.59 2.70 2.55
N ALA A 44 -12.66 1.47 3.05
CA ALA A 44 -13.06 1.22 4.44
C ALA A 44 -12.15 1.95 5.45
N ALA A 45 -10.85 2.04 5.13
CA ALA A 45 -9.88 2.73 5.97
C ALA A 45 -10.01 4.26 5.87
N ASP A 46 -10.35 4.80 4.70
CA ASP A 46 -10.66 6.23 4.54
C ASP A 46 -11.91 6.61 5.31
N LYS A 47 -12.96 5.79 5.24
CA LYS A 47 -14.20 5.98 6.01
C LYS A 47 -13.94 5.94 7.52
N ALA A 48 -13.02 5.10 7.98
CA ALA A 48 -12.62 5.07 9.40
C ALA A 48 -11.86 6.34 9.80
N LEU A 49 -10.96 6.83 8.94
CA LEU A 49 -10.24 8.07 9.16
C LEU A 49 -11.19 9.26 9.20
N ILE A 50 -12.11 9.37 8.24
CA ILE A 50 -13.14 10.42 8.19
C ILE A 50 -13.97 10.42 9.48
N ARG A 51 -14.52 9.27 9.87
CA ARG A 51 -15.28 9.12 11.13
C ARG A 51 -14.52 9.64 12.35
N LYS A 52 -13.24 9.30 12.45
CA LYS A 52 -12.41 9.67 13.58
C LYS A 52 -12.04 11.16 13.57
N VAL A 53 -11.67 11.71 12.40
CA VAL A 53 -10.95 13.00 12.30
C VAL A 53 -11.85 14.19 11.98
N HIS A 54 -12.97 13.99 11.28
CA HIS A 54 -13.78 15.10 10.75
C HIS A 54 -14.33 16.07 11.83
N GLY A 55 -14.40 15.64 13.10
CA GLY A 55 -14.89 16.47 14.21
C GLY A 55 -13.88 17.48 14.76
N TYR A 56 -12.58 17.35 14.44
CA TYR A 56 -11.52 18.21 14.99
C TYR A 56 -10.51 18.71 13.95
N MET A 57 -10.74 18.43 12.67
CA MET A 57 -9.87 18.88 11.57
C MET A 57 -10.69 19.56 10.48
N ALA A 58 -10.12 20.59 9.85
CA ALA A 58 -10.75 21.26 8.73
C ALA A 58 -10.93 20.30 7.53
N PRO A 59 -12.08 20.31 6.83
CA PRO A 59 -12.36 19.37 5.74
C PRO A 59 -11.31 19.37 4.62
N LEU A 60 -10.72 20.53 4.28
CA LEU A 60 -9.68 20.61 3.25
C LEU A 60 -8.37 19.94 3.68
N GLN A 61 -8.02 20.00 4.96
CA GLN A 61 -6.84 19.32 5.48
C GLN A 61 -7.04 17.80 5.49
N LEU A 62 -8.22 17.34 5.91
CA LEU A 62 -8.58 15.93 5.86
C LEU A 62 -8.57 15.40 4.42
N LEU A 63 -9.07 16.19 3.45
CA LEU A 63 -9.04 15.85 2.04
C LEU A 63 -7.61 15.67 1.52
N GLY A 64 -6.68 16.57 1.91
CA GLY A 64 -5.27 16.46 1.56
C GLY A 64 -4.67 15.13 2.00
N ILE A 65 -4.87 14.76 3.27
CA ILE A 65 -4.37 13.49 3.84
C ILE A 65 -4.95 12.28 3.11
N LEU A 66 -6.25 12.29 2.81
CA LEU A 66 -6.92 11.20 2.10
C LEU A 66 -6.36 11.02 0.69
N ASN A 67 -6.07 12.12 -0.01
CA ASN A 67 -5.51 12.10 -1.35
C ASN A 67 -4.04 11.68 -1.39
N GLU A 68 -3.23 12.13 -0.42
CA GLU A 68 -1.85 11.66 -0.26
C GLU A 68 -1.81 10.15 -0.06
N ARG A 69 -2.66 9.63 0.84
CA ARG A 69 -2.79 8.21 1.06
C ARG A 69 -3.22 7.47 -0.21
N LEU A 70 -4.21 8.00 -0.92
CA LEU A 70 -4.71 7.42 -2.17
C LEU A 70 -3.61 7.29 -3.22
N ILE A 71 -2.76 8.32 -3.35
CA ILE A 71 -1.58 8.31 -4.23
C ILE A 71 -0.56 7.26 -3.76
N CYS A 72 -0.33 7.12 -2.45
CA CYS A 72 0.56 6.08 -1.94
C CYS A 72 0.03 4.66 -2.23
N ASP A 73 -1.28 4.45 -2.12
CA ASP A 73 -1.90 3.13 -2.31
C ASP A 73 -2.06 2.76 -3.81
N GLN A 74 -2.35 3.74 -4.68
CA GLN A 74 -2.69 3.50 -6.10
C GLN A 74 -1.68 4.09 -7.11
N GLY A 75 -0.69 4.85 -6.65
CA GLY A 75 0.30 5.52 -7.49
C GLY A 75 -0.25 6.71 -8.27
N GLY A 76 0.51 7.16 -9.29
CA GLY A 76 0.25 8.39 -10.05
C GLY A 76 -0.98 8.37 -10.98
N SER A 77 -1.70 7.24 -11.06
CA SER A 77 -2.96 7.14 -11.81
C SER A 77 -4.20 7.27 -10.92
N ALA A 78 -4.02 7.58 -9.64
CA ALA A 78 -5.11 7.77 -8.67
C ALA A 78 -6.00 8.97 -9.05
N VAL A 79 -7.30 8.74 -9.16
CA VAL A 79 -8.29 9.82 -9.29
C VAL A 79 -8.57 10.37 -7.90
N LEU A 80 -8.08 11.58 -7.64
CA LEU A 80 -8.19 12.23 -6.33
C LEU A 80 -9.65 12.45 -5.90
N TYR A 81 -9.89 12.31 -4.60
CA TYR A 81 -11.16 12.67 -3.99
C TYR A 81 -11.40 14.17 -4.09
N THR A 82 -12.67 14.55 -4.25
CA THR A 82 -13.09 15.95 -4.27
C THR A 82 -13.66 16.38 -2.93
N ILE A 83 -13.70 17.69 -2.69
CA ILE A 83 -14.29 18.26 -1.48
C ILE A 83 -15.78 17.94 -1.36
N ASP A 84 -16.50 17.85 -2.48
CA ASP A 84 -17.93 17.53 -2.49
C ASP A 84 -18.17 16.06 -2.12
N GLN A 85 -17.31 15.16 -2.58
CA GLN A 85 -17.34 13.75 -2.16
C GLN A 85 -17.10 13.64 -0.65
N LEU A 86 -16.11 14.34 -0.10
CA LEU A 86 -15.83 14.33 1.34
C LEU A 86 -17.00 14.90 2.15
N LYS A 87 -17.59 16.02 1.71
CA LYS A 87 -18.76 16.61 2.39
C LYS A 87 -19.97 15.68 2.37
N ALA A 88 -20.23 15.02 1.25
CA ALA A 88 -21.30 14.03 1.13
C ALA A 88 -21.07 12.84 2.08
N GLU A 89 -19.83 12.35 2.18
CA GLU A 89 -19.49 11.26 3.08
C GLU A 89 -19.62 11.69 4.55
N ILE A 90 -19.15 12.88 4.93
CA ILE A 90 -19.32 13.41 6.29
C ILE A 90 -20.80 13.50 6.65
N ALA A 91 -21.63 14.04 5.75
CA ALA A 91 -23.08 14.11 5.96
C ALA A 91 -23.73 12.72 6.14
N SER A 92 -23.24 11.71 5.41
CA SER A 92 -23.68 10.31 5.57
C SER A 92 -23.22 9.69 6.90
N VAL A 93 -22.07 10.12 7.41
CA VAL A 93 -21.52 9.66 8.71
C VAL A 93 -22.28 10.28 9.88
N THR A 94 -22.67 11.56 9.80
CA THR A 94 -23.42 12.23 10.87
C THR A 94 -24.84 11.66 11.05
N THR A 95 -25.38 10.99 10.03
CA THR A 95 -26.69 10.31 10.07
C THR A 95 -26.60 8.82 10.42
N ALA A 96 -25.40 8.23 10.41
CA ALA A 96 -25.19 6.82 10.72
C ALA A 96 -24.75 6.63 12.18
N VAL A 97 -25.57 5.86 12.91
CA VAL A 97 -25.33 5.19 14.19
C VAL A 97 -23.84 4.93 14.46
N PRO A 98 -23.33 5.15 15.69
CA PRO A 98 -21.92 5.03 16.04
C PRO A 98 -21.37 3.76 15.43
N SER A 99 -20.33 3.89 14.60
CA SER A 99 -19.76 2.71 13.97
C SER A 99 -19.30 1.78 15.07
N SER A 100 -19.97 0.63 15.15
CA SER A 100 -19.61 -0.46 16.05
C SER A 100 -18.11 -0.67 15.92
N GLY A 101 -17.40 -0.29 16.98
CA GLY A 101 -15.98 -0.47 17.07
C GLY A 101 -15.69 -1.96 17.03
N ASN A 102 -14.74 -2.34 16.17
CA ASN A 102 -14.21 -3.69 16.05
C ASN A 102 -15.24 -4.73 15.59
N ASP A 103 -15.22 -5.04 14.29
CA ASP A 103 -15.86 -6.21 13.68
C ASP A 103 -15.20 -7.53 14.13
N TRP A 104 -15.05 -7.72 15.45
CA TRP A 104 -14.47 -8.89 16.09
C TRP A 104 -15.17 -10.19 15.65
N GLY A 105 -16.49 -10.14 15.45
CA GLY A 105 -17.26 -11.27 14.95
C GLY A 105 -16.85 -11.68 13.53
N THR A 106 -16.53 -10.71 12.67
CA THR A 106 -16.04 -10.96 11.30
C THR A 106 -14.60 -11.46 11.32
N LEU A 107 -13.75 -10.87 12.15
CA LEU A 107 -12.36 -11.31 12.33
C LEU A 107 -12.29 -12.75 12.85
N ARG A 108 -13.08 -13.11 13.87
CA ARG A 108 -13.13 -14.50 14.37
C ARG A 108 -13.58 -15.49 13.30
N LYS A 109 -14.58 -15.13 12.48
CA LYS A 109 -15.02 -15.97 11.35
C LYS A 109 -13.90 -16.15 10.31
N LEU A 110 -13.16 -15.09 10.00
CA LEU A 110 -12.03 -15.14 9.08
C LEU A 110 -10.91 -16.04 9.63
N LEU A 111 -10.55 -15.89 10.91
CA LEU A 111 -9.54 -16.71 11.58
C LEU A 111 -9.95 -18.18 11.63
N ALA A 112 -11.21 -18.47 11.96
CA ALA A 112 -11.73 -19.84 11.96
C ALA A 112 -11.70 -20.47 10.56
N LYS A 113 -11.99 -19.70 9.51
CA LYS A 113 -11.86 -20.15 8.12
C LYS A 113 -10.40 -20.44 7.76
N ALA A 114 -9.49 -19.51 8.07
CA ALA A 114 -8.06 -19.66 7.79
C ALA A 114 -7.44 -20.87 8.51
N ARG A 115 -7.90 -21.19 9.73
CA ARG A 115 -7.54 -22.43 10.44
C ARG A 115 -8.03 -23.67 9.69
N ARG A 116 -9.30 -23.70 9.27
CA ARG A 116 -9.87 -24.83 8.51
C ARG A 116 -9.17 -25.06 7.17
N GLU A 117 -8.70 -24.00 6.54
CA GLU A 117 -7.95 -24.05 5.27
C GLU A 117 -6.45 -24.33 5.47
N GLY A 118 -5.97 -24.44 6.72
CA GLY A 118 -4.54 -24.67 7.03
C GLY A 118 -3.62 -23.48 6.74
N VAL A 119 -4.20 -22.31 6.43
CA VAL A 119 -3.43 -21.09 6.14
C VAL A 119 -2.80 -20.54 7.42
N LEU A 120 -3.52 -20.62 8.55
CA LEU A 120 -3.00 -20.12 9.83
C LEU A 120 -1.79 -20.94 10.31
N ASP A 121 -1.69 -22.21 9.92
CA ASP A 121 -0.56 -23.09 10.28
C ASP A 121 0.76 -22.65 9.61
N GLN A 122 0.67 -21.86 8.53
CA GLN A 122 1.85 -21.27 7.87
C GLN A 122 2.31 -19.98 8.56
N ILE A 123 1.52 -19.43 9.49
CA ILE A 123 1.85 -18.18 10.19
C ILE A 123 2.56 -18.52 11.50
N ASN A 124 3.88 -18.38 11.49
CA ASN A 124 4.71 -18.52 12.68
C ASN A 124 5.20 -17.15 13.21
N GLU A 125 5.89 -17.15 14.34
CA GLU A 125 6.39 -15.93 14.96
C GLU A 125 7.34 -15.13 14.06
N GLN A 126 8.14 -15.83 13.24
CA GLN A 126 9.06 -15.19 12.30
C GLN A 126 8.29 -14.41 11.23
N VAL A 127 7.26 -14.99 10.63
CA VAL A 127 6.40 -14.31 9.63
C VAL A 127 5.75 -13.07 10.23
N ILE A 128 5.28 -13.15 11.49
CA ILE A 128 4.69 -12.00 12.20
C ILE A 128 5.73 -10.89 12.43
N ASN A 129 6.95 -11.26 12.83
CA ASN A 129 8.03 -10.30 13.05
C ASN A 129 8.46 -9.63 11.73
N ASP A 130 8.59 -10.38 10.64
CA ASP A 130 8.94 -9.85 9.32
C ASP A 130 7.87 -8.88 8.81
N PHE A 131 6.59 -9.24 8.97
CA PHE A 131 5.45 -8.36 8.68
C PHE A 131 5.51 -7.07 9.50
N ALA A 132 5.86 -7.16 10.78
CA ALA A 132 5.98 -6.00 11.66
C ALA A 132 7.07 -5.02 11.20
N VAL A 133 8.19 -5.52 10.68
CA VAL A 133 9.26 -4.67 10.12
C VAL A 133 8.76 -3.96 8.85
N VAL A 134 8.16 -4.69 7.92
CA VAL A 134 7.67 -4.14 6.63
C VAL A 134 6.64 -3.03 6.87
N TYR A 135 5.71 -3.23 7.82
CA TYR A 135 4.66 -2.27 8.13
C TYR A 135 4.98 -1.33 9.30
N SER A 136 6.21 -1.36 9.80
CA SER A 136 6.69 -0.48 10.89
C SER A 136 5.77 -0.49 12.11
N LEU A 137 5.32 -1.67 12.51
CA LEU A 137 4.43 -1.84 13.66
C LEU A 137 5.19 -1.57 14.98
N ASN A 138 4.52 -0.93 15.94
CA ASN A 138 5.04 -0.76 17.28
C ASN A 138 4.92 -2.09 18.07
N GLN A 139 5.81 -2.32 19.04
CA GLN A 139 5.84 -3.49 19.93
C GLN A 139 4.47 -3.85 20.50
N LYS A 140 3.68 -2.86 20.94
CA LYS A 140 2.31 -3.11 21.42
C LYS A 140 1.43 -3.79 20.35
N GLN A 141 1.50 -3.34 19.10
CA GLN A 141 0.73 -3.90 17.99
C GLN A 141 1.21 -5.31 17.63
N VAL A 142 2.52 -5.54 17.66
CA VAL A 142 3.11 -6.86 17.43
C VAL A 142 2.65 -7.86 18.49
N MET A 143 2.67 -7.47 19.77
CA MET A 143 2.19 -8.32 20.87
C MET A 143 0.71 -8.65 20.74
N THR A 144 -0.12 -7.64 20.42
CA THR A 144 -1.54 -7.87 20.15
C THR A 144 -1.75 -8.80 18.95
N LEU A 145 -0.96 -8.67 17.88
CA LEU A 145 -1.07 -9.53 16.71
C LEU A 145 -0.70 -10.99 17.03
N LYS A 146 0.39 -11.20 17.78
CA LYS A 146 0.80 -12.52 18.26
C LYS A 146 -0.28 -13.16 19.12
N ASP A 147 -0.87 -12.41 20.04
CA ASP A 147 -1.93 -12.91 20.91
C ASP A 147 -3.15 -13.36 20.11
N ILE A 148 -3.57 -12.58 19.11
CA ILE A 148 -4.73 -12.88 18.28
C ILE A 148 -4.50 -14.10 17.37
N LEU A 149 -3.32 -14.17 16.74
CA LEU A 149 -3.04 -15.20 15.74
C LEU A 149 -2.61 -16.52 16.37
N LEU A 150 -1.80 -16.48 17.43
CA LEU A 150 -1.18 -17.66 18.05
C LEU A 150 -1.97 -18.17 19.26
N ASN A 151 -2.57 -17.29 20.08
CA ASN A 151 -3.22 -17.69 21.34
C ASN A 151 -4.76 -17.72 21.28
N GLY A 152 -5.37 -17.44 20.12
CA GLY A 152 -6.82 -17.34 19.96
C GLY A 152 -7.63 -18.64 20.11
N GLU A 153 -7.13 -19.64 20.85
CA GLU A 153 -7.73 -20.97 20.99
C GLU A 153 -8.69 -21.12 22.20
N ASP A 154 -8.80 -20.13 23.08
CA ASP A 154 -9.64 -20.23 24.29
C ASP A 154 -10.70 -19.12 24.39
N ALA A 155 -11.81 -19.23 23.65
CA ALA A 155 -13.11 -18.59 23.96
C ALA A 155 -14.28 -19.13 23.11
#